data_AF-A0AAD6TQE0-F1
#
_entry.id   AF-A0AAD6TQE0-F1
#
_cell.length_a   1.000
_cell.length_b   1.000
_cell.length_c   1.000
_cell.angle_alpha   90.00
_cell.angle_beta   90.00
_cell.angle_gamma   90.00
#
_symmetry.space_group_name_H-M   'P 1'
#
loop_
_entity.id
_entity.type
_entity.pdbx_description
1 polymer ?
#
loop_
_entity_poly.entity_id
_entity_poly.type
_entity_poly.pdbx_seq_one_letter_code
_entity_poly.pdbx_strand_id
1 'polypeptide(L)'
;MVISSLPLCKKSHGSSIFSGYGVLFCLIAGNICGAIVGRRSFGGELNVQSAYYILGIMVVFAGLMGVYNVKKDTRRHRKWMLRMVVYFATVISTRLIMLAAVRIVSNIGTYFSIWRCDEVLNILTDPQARRSAFPQCVADGVTPSAVWVAVHASVHDGPLHLAAAVRAVQGMALWIATLIHIVAVEFYIHKTEASNQIRLGFVLEPLDYAGESNMSY
;
A
#
# COMPACT_ATOMS: atom_id res chain seq x y z
N MET A 1 -34.25 11.22 -49.48
CA MET A 1 -35.01 10.70 -48.33
C MET A 1 -34.06 10.59 -47.16
N VAL A 2 -34.41 11.26 -46.07
CA VAL A 2 -33.54 11.67 -44.97
C VAL A 2 -33.40 10.55 -43.93
N ILE A 3 -32.17 10.27 -43.48
CA ILE A 3 -31.86 9.59 -42.21
C ILE A 3 -30.74 10.45 -41.59
N SER A 4 -31.02 11.62 -40.98
CA SER A 4 -31.59 11.87 -39.66
C SER A 4 -30.91 11.07 -38.53
N SER A 5 -29.94 11.76 -37.89
CA SER A 5 -29.65 11.75 -36.45
C SER A 5 -29.20 10.45 -35.77
N LEU A 6 -27.91 10.14 -35.87
CA LEU A 6 -27.18 9.54 -34.74
C LEU A 6 -26.91 10.65 -33.71
N PRO A 7 -27.38 10.51 -32.45
CA PRO A 7 -27.13 11.50 -31.44
C PRO A 7 -25.65 11.48 -31.08
N LEU A 8 -24.96 12.57 -31.42
CA LEU A 8 -23.74 12.99 -30.76
C LEU A 8 -23.91 12.80 -29.26
N CYS A 9 -23.17 11.84 -28.69
CA CYS A 9 -23.06 11.68 -27.25
C CYS A 9 -22.26 12.87 -26.72
N LYS A 10 -22.92 14.03 -26.60
CA LYS A 10 -22.47 15.17 -25.81
C LYS A 10 -22.63 14.77 -24.34
N LYS A 11 -21.76 13.89 -23.88
CA LYS A 11 -21.76 13.42 -22.49
C LYS A 11 -21.35 14.59 -21.61
N SER A 12 -22.22 14.95 -20.67
CA SER A 12 -22.05 16.01 -19.66
C SER A 12 -20.62 16.00 -19.10
N HIS A 13 -19.83 17.00 -19.52
CA HIS A 13 -18.39 17.10 -19.24
C HIS A 13 -18.06 17.55 -17.81
N GLY A 14 -19.07 17.86 -16.99
CA GLY A 14 -18.86 18.37 -15.63
C GLY A 14 -18.58 17.28 -14.60
N SER A 15 -19.42 16.25 -14.53
CA SER A 15 -19.44 15.34 -13.35
C SER A 15 -18.30 14.31 -13.31
N SER A 16 -17.77 13.87 -14.46
CA SER A 16 -16.68 12.88 -14.50
C SER A 16 -15.31 13.46 -14.09
N ILE A 17 -15.08 14.75 -14.36
CA ILE A 17 -13.84 15.44 -14.03
C ILE A 17 -13.75 15.68 -12.51
N PHE A 18 -14.85 16.11 -11.88
CA PHE A 18 -14.93 16.23 -10.41
C PHE A 18 -14.65 14.89 -9.72
N SER A 19 -15.15 13.78 -10.27
CA SER A 19 -14.89 12.44 -9.74
C SER A 19 -13.40 12.07 -9.81
N GLY A 20 -12.71 12.42 -10.90
CA GLY A 20 -11.28 12.17 -11.04
C GLY A 20 -10.40 12.96 -10.04
N TYR A 21 -10.70 14.24 -9.83
CA TYR A 21 -10.01 15.05 -8.81
C TYR A 21 -10.34 14.60 -7.38
N GLY A 22 -11.58 14.15 -7.14
CA GLY A 22 -11.99 13.56 -5.87
C GLY A 22 -11.19 12.31 -5.53
N VAL A 23 -11.00 11.40 -6.51
CA VAL A 23 -10.14 10.22 -6.33
C VAL A 23 -8.71 10.65 -6.00
N LEU A 24 -8.10 11.56 -6.77
CA LEU A 24 -6.74 12.01 -6.49
C LEU A 24 -6.58 12.61 -5.07
N PHE A 25 -7.57 13.37 -4.61
CA PHE A 25 -7.58 13.90 -3.24
C PHE A 25 -7.67 12.79 -2.18
N CYS A 26 -8.60 11.84 -2.34
CA CYS A 26 -8.72 10.68 -1.45
C CYS A 26 -7.43 9.84 -1.42
N LEU A 27 -6.73 9.73 -2.54
CA LEU A 27 -5.46 9.02 -2.64
C LEU A 27 -4.34 9.75 -1.86
N ILE A 28 -4.24 11.08 -1.97
CA ILE A 28 -3.27 11.87 -1.19
C ILE A 28 -3.57 11.75 0.31
N ALA A 29 -4.84 11.93 0.70
CA ALA A 29 -5.26 11.78 2.09
C ALA A 29 -4.97 10.36 2.62
N GLY A 30 -5.26 9.33 1.82
CA GLY A 30 -4.97 7.93 2.16
C GLY A 30 -3.49 7.65 2.40
N ASN A 31 -2.59 8.23 1.62
CA ASN A 31 -1.14 8.10 1.85
C ASN A 31 -0.70 8.76 3.17
N ILE A 32 -1.20 9.96 3.46
CA ILE A 32 -0.89 10.68 4.70
C ILE A 32 -1.36 9.86 5.90
N CYS A 33 -2.61 9.36 5.85
CA CYS A 33 -3.15 8.49 6.89
C CYS A 33 -2.30 7.22 7.07
N GLY A 34 -1.87 6.58 5.97
CA GLY A 34 -0.98 5.41 6.00
C GLY A 34 0.34 5.69 6.74
N ALA A 35 0.99 6.81 6.42
CA ALA A 35 2.25 7.20 7.07
C ALA A 35 2.10 7.50 8.57
N ILE A 36 0.99 8.15 8.98
CA ILE A 36 0.70 8.43 10.40
C ILE A 36 0.47 7.13 11.18
N VAL A 37 -0.32 6.21 10.62
CA VAL A 37 -0.63 4.92 11.24
C VAL A 37 0.64 4.06 11.40
N GLY A 38 1.53 4.06 10.39
CA GLY A 38 2.83 3.38 10.47
C GLY A 38 3.65 3.80 11.70
N ARG A 39 3.67 5.11 12.02
CA ARG A 39 4.45 5.65 13.14
C ARG A 39 3.79 5.44 14.51
N ARG A 40 2.45 5.50 14.59
CA ARG A 40 1.72 5.49 15.87
C ARG A 40 1.20 4.11 16.26
N SER A 41 0.60 3.37 15.33
CA SER A 41 -0.10 2.12 15.64
C SER A 41 0.84 0.90 15.62
N PHE A 42 1.85 0.91 14.75
CA PHE A 42 2.79 -0.19 14.58
C PHE A 42 4.13 0.03 15.29
N GLY A 43 4.15 0.83 16.37
CA GLY A 43 5.33 1.07 17.20
C GLY A 43 6.43 1.92 16.54
N GLY A 44 6.23 2.34 15.29
CA GLY A 44 7.20 3.15 14.56
C GLY A 44 8.49 2.41 14.23
N GLU A 45 8.45 1.10 14.00
CA GLU A 45 9.64 0.37 13.54
C GLU A 45 10.14 0.90 12.20
N LEU A 46 11.47 1.02 12.07
CA LEU A 46 12.14 1.52 10.86
C LEU A 46 11.75 0.74 9.60
N ASN A 47 11.53 -0.57 9.73
CA ASN A 47 11.10 -1.43 8.63
C ASN A 47 9.69 -1.06 8.13
N VAL A 48 8.75 -0.83 9.05
CA VAL A 48 7.39 -0.41 8.71
C VAL A 48 7.39 0.99 8.10
N GLN A 49 8.13 1.92 8.71
CA GLN A 49 8.22 3.30 8.24
C GLN A 49 8.80 3.39 6.81
N SER A 50 9.92 2.71 6.55
CA SER A 50 10.55 2.71 5.23
C SER A 50 9.63 2.16 4.14
N ALA A 51 8.91 1.07 4.42
CA ALA A 51 7.93 0.51 3.49
C ALA A 51 6.80 1.51 3.16
N TYR A 52 6.22 2.19 4.16
CA TYR A 52 5.18 3.20 3.94
C TYR A 52 5.69 4.42 3.18
N TYR A 53 6.90 4.90 3.49
CA TYR A 53 7.47 6.04 2.78
C TYR A 53 7.76 5.74 1.31
N ILE A 54 8.31 4.56 1.03
CA ILE A 54 8.58 4.14 -0.35
C ILE A 54 7.27 3.96 -1.12
N LEU A 55 6.27 3.31 -0.53
CA LEU A 55 4.96 3.19 -1.13
C LEU A 55 4.34 4.56 -1.43
N GLY A 56 4.43 5.49 -0.48
CA GLY A 56 3.94 6.86 -0.64
C GLY A 56 4.64 7.61 -1.77
N ILE A 57 5.97 7.55 -1.84
CA ILE A 57 6.75 8.18 -2.91
C ILE A 57 6.36 7.61 -4.27
N MET A 58 6.24 6.29 -4.40
CA MET A 58 5.85 5.65 -5.67
C MET A 58 4.47 6.07 -6.14
N VAL A 59 3.51 6.14 -5.21
CA VAL A 59 2.13 6.55 -5.49
C VAL A 59 2.08 8.02 -5.91
N VAL A 60 2.74 8.91 -5.16
CA VAL A 60 2.80 10.34 -5.49
C VAL A 60 3.49 10.56 -6.83
N PHE A 61 4.62 9.89 -7.07
CA PHE A 61 5.35 9.97 -8.32
C PHE A 61 4.49 9.50 -9.51
N ALA A 62 3.81 8.36 -9.38
CA ALA A 62 2.89 7.87 -10.42
C ALA A 62 1.73 8.85 -10.67
N GLY A 63 1.19 9.46 -9.61
CA GLY A 63 0.15 10.48 -9.71
C GLY A 63 0.61 11.75 -10.43
N LEU A 64 1.78 12.28 -10.06
CA LEU A 64 2.37 13.47 -10.70
C LEU A 64 2.65 13.22 -12.18
N MET A 65 3.23 12.07 -12.52
CA MET A 65 3.44 11.66 -13.92
C MET A 65 2.11 11.47 -14.66
N GLY A 66 1.08 10.96 -13.99
CA GLY A 66 -0.27 10.88 -14.53
C GLY A 66 -0.82 12.26 -14.90
N VAL A 67 -0.81 13.22 -13.97
CA VAL A 67 -1.33 14.58 -14.19
C VAL A 67 -0.52 15.32 -15.25
N TYR A 68 0.81 15.20 -15.23
CA TYR A 68 1.70 15.84 -16.20
C TYR A 68 1.40 15.39 -17.64
N ASN A 69 1.14 14.11 -17.84
CA ASN A 69 0.87 13.55 -19.17
C ASN A 69 -0.60 13.71 -19.61
N VAL A 70 -1.50 14.22 -18.77
CA VAL A 70 -2.94 14.27 -19.10
C VAL A 70 -3.24 15.11 -20.35
N LYS A 71 -2.47 16.17 -20.58
CA LYS A 71 -2.59 17.06 -21.76
C LYS A 71 -1.58 16.75 -22.87
N LYS A 72 -0.47 16.06 -22.55
CA LYS A 72 0.61 15.77 -23.51
C LYS A 72 0.36 14.46 -24.24
N ASP A 73 0.21 13.38 -23.48
CA ASP A 73 0.13 12.01 -23.99
C ASP A 73 -0.87 11.22 -23.15
N THR A 74 -2.11 11.13 -23.63
CA THR A 74 -3.16 10.34 -22.96
C THR A 74 -2.77 8.87 -22.79
N ARG A 75 -1.91 8.34 -23.68
CA ARG A 75 -1.34 6.98 -23.59
C ARG A 75 -0.48 6.78 -22.34
N ARG A 76 0.45 7.71 -22.10
CA ARG A 76 1.32 7.68 -20.92
C ARG A 76 0.51 7.93 -19.65
N HIS A 77 -0.47 8.85 -19.72
CA HIS A 77 -1.41 9.07 -18.61
C HIS A 77 -2.09 7.78 -18.17
N ARG A 78 -2.68 7.00 -19.11
CA ARG A 78 -3.33 5.71 -18.77
C ARG A 78 -2.37 4.73 -18.10
N LYS A 79 -1.14 4.59 -18.61
CA LYS A 79 -0.12 3.69 -18.03
C LYS A 79 0.27 4.11 -16.60
N TRP A 80 0.45 5.41 -16.36
CA TRP A 80 0.80 5.93 -15.02
C TRP A 80 -0.37 5.85 -14.02
N MET A 81 -1.60 6.09 -14.47
CA MET A 81 -2.79 5.92 -13.63
C MET A 81 -2.99 4.46 -13.22
N LEU A 82 -2.70 3.50 -14.11
CA LEU A 82 -2.77 2.09 -13.76
C LEU A 82 -1.75 1.71 -12.67
N ARG A 83 -0.49 2.18 -12.79
CA ARG A 83 0.55 1.99 -11.76
C ARG A 83 0.09 2.52 -10.41
N MET A 84 -0.45 3.73 -10.38
CA MET A 84 -0.98 4.33 -9.15
C MET A 84 -2.05 3.44 -8.51
N VAL A 85 -3.07 3.01 -9.25
CA VAL A 85 -4.17 2.19 -8.71
C VAL A 85 -3.66 0.85 -8.16
N VAL A 86 -2.74 0.20 -8.87
CA VAL A 86 -2.13 -1.06 -8.42
C VAL A 86 -1.30 -0.85 -7.16
N TYR A 87 -0.53 0.24 -7.05
CA TYR A 87 0.22 0.55 -5.83
C TYR A 87 -0.70 0.79 -4.63
N PHE A 88 -1.89 1.37 -4.82
CA PHE A 88 -2.87 1.48 -3.74
C PHE A 88 -3.45 0.13 -3.28
N ALA A 89 -3.61 -0.82 -4.19
CA ALA A 89 -4.08 -2.17 -3.86
C ALA A 89 -3.12 -2.93 -2.93
N THR A 90 -1.85 -2.52 -2.86
CA THR A 90 -0.82 -3.08 -1.97
C THR A 90 -1.27 -3.13 -0.50
N VAL A 91 -2.00 -2.11 -0.02
CA VAL A 91 -2.44 -2.05 1.39
C VAL A 91 -3.45 -3.17 1.69
N ILE A 92 -4.32 -3.49 0.74
CA ILE A 92 -5.30 -4.58 0.87
C ILE A 92 -4.56 -5.92 0.89
N SER A 93 -3.67 -6.14 -0.08
CA SER A 93 -2.87 -7.36 -0.18
C SER A 93 -1.98 -7.58 1.05
N THR A 94 -1.46 -6.50 1.64
CA THR A 94 -0.71 -6.56 2.90
C THR A 94 -1.55 -7.19 4.02
N ARG A 95 -2.83 -6.83 4.14
CA ARG A 95 -3.72 -7.40 5.17
C ARG A 95 -3.90 -8.91 4.98
N LEU A 96 -4.03 -9.37 3.74
CA LEU A 96 -4.15 -10.80 3.45
C LEU A 96 -2.88 -11.56 3.83
N ILE A 97 -1.70 -11.02 3.48
CA ILE A 97 -0.41 -11.62 3.84
C ILE A 97 -0.22 -11.66 5.36
N MET A 98 -0.63 -10.61 6.07
CA MET A 98 -0.53 -10.56 7.53
C MET A 98 -1.35 -11.66 8.22
N LEU A 99 -2.57 -11.95 7.75
CA LEU A 99 -3.40 -13.01 8.34
C LEU A 99 -2.66 -14.37 8.34
N ALA A 100 -1.93 -14.67 7.27
CA ALA A 100 -1.10 -15.86 7.21
C ALA A 100 0.18 -15.73 8.05
N ALA A 101 0.90 -14.61 7.93
CA ALA A 101 2.19 -14.40 8.59
C ALA A 101 2.10 -14.44 10.12
N VAL A 102 1.05 -13.85 10.70
CA VAL A 102 0.82 -13.87 12.16
C VAL A 102 0.72 -15.30 12.69
N ARG A 103 0.07 -16.21 11.95
CA ARG A 103 -0.06 -17.62 12.36
C ARG A 103 1.28 -18.34 12.30
N ILE A 104 2.07 -18.09 11.26
CA ILE A 104 3.40 -18.68 11.07
C ILE A 104 4.34 -18.25 12.19
N VAL A 105 4.42 -16.93 12.46
CA VAL A 105 5.28 -16.37 13.52
C VAL A 105 4.92 -16.94 14.89
N SER A 106 3.62 -17.08 15.17
CA SER A 106 3.14 -17.64 16.44
C SER A 106 3.52 -19.12 16.62
N ASN A 107 3.56 -19.90 15.52
CA ASN A 107 3.97 -21.30 15.59
C ASN A 107 5.48 -21.47 15.80
N ILE A 108 6.29 -20.49 15.36
CA ILE A 108 7.74 -20.51 15.57
C ILE A 108 8.07 -20.12 17.02
N GLY A 109 7.39 -19.12 17.58
CA GLY A 109 7.50 -18.76 19.00
C GLY A 109 8.84 -18.14 19.44
N THR A 110 9.68 -17.71 18.49
CA THR A 110 10.98 -17.06 18.79
C THR A 110 11.02 -15.58 18.47
N TYR A 111 9.89 -15.00 18.06
CA TYR A 111 9.81 -13.61 17.64
C TYR A 111 9.31 -12.71 18.76
N PHE A 112 9.94 -11.54 18.87
CA PHE A 112 9.59 -10.52 19.84
C PHE A 112 9.47 -9.18 19.13
N SER A 113 8.54 -8.35 19.60
CA SER A 113 8.41 -6.96 19.15
C SER A 113 8.68 -6.02 20.31
N ILE A 114 9.20 -4.83 20.01
CA ILE A 114 9.56 -3.84 21.01
C ILE A 114 8.32 -2.95 21.30
N TRP A 115 8.03 -2.76 22.58
CA TRP A 115 6.90 -1.97 23.09
C TRP A 115 7.34 -1.01 24.18
N ARG A 116 6.64 0.10 24.33
CA ARG A 116 6.84 1.04 25.44
C ARG A 116 6.05 0.56 26.65
N CYS A 117 6.57 0.76 27.85
CA CYS A 117 5.89 0.34 29.07
C CYS A 117 4.52 1.02 29.24
N ASP A 118 4.34 2.28 28.84
CA ASP A 118 3.03 2.94 28.85
C ASP A 118 2.00 2.26 27.95
N GLU A 119 2.40 1.79 26.76
CA GLU A 119 1.54 1.00 25.86
C GLU A 119 1.16 -0.34 26.49
N VAL A 120 2.13 -1.04 27.08
CA VAL A 120 1.90 -2.34 27.74
C VAL A 120 0.95 -2.19 28.94
N LEU A 121 1.16 -1.18 29.78
CA LEU A 121 0.33 -0.92 30.97
C LEU A 121 -1.10 -0.49 30.62
N ASN A 122 -1.30 0.08 29.43
CA ASN A 122 -2.62 0.47 28.93
C ASN A 122 -3.40 -0.72 28.33
N ILE A 123 -2.70 -1.69 27.73
CA ILE A 123 -3.33 -2.88 27.12
C ILE A 123 -3.56 -3.97 28.17
N LEU A 124 -2.56 -4.23 29.03
CA LEU A 124 -2.66 -5.20 30.10
C LEU A 124 -3.23 -4.48 31.32
N THR A 125 -4.50 -4.71 31.64
CA THR A 125 -5.18 -4.02 32.75
C THR A 125 -4.98 -4.70 34.10
N ASP A 126 -4.67 -6.00 34.12
CA ASP A 126 -4.48 -6.77 35.35
C ASP A 126 -3.16 -6.39 36.06
N PRO A 127 -3.20 -5.83 37.28
CA PRO A 127 -2.01 -5.46 38.02
C PRO A 127 -1.10 -6.63 38.40
N GLN A 128 -1.62 -7.86 38.56
CA GLN A 128 -0.80 -9.02 38.89
C GLN A 128 -0.06 -9.57 37.66
N ALA A 129 -0.75 -9.64 36.52
CA ALA A 129 -0.13 -9.99 35.24
C ALA A 129 0.98 -8.99 34.84
N ARG A 130 0.80 -7.69 35.10
CA ARG A 130 1.82 -6.66 34.83
C ARG A 130 3.10 -6.88 35.61
N ARG A 131 3.00 -7.13 36.92
CA ARG A 131 4.16 -7.32 37.80
C ARG A 131 4.90 -8.62 37.51
N SER A 132 4.18 -9.68 37.16
CA SER A 132 4.78 -10.98 36.86
C SER A 132 5.44 -11.04 35.48
N ALA A 133 4.79 -10.52 34.44
CA ALA A 133 5.29 -10.58 33.07
C ALA A 133 6.26 -9.43 32.71
N PHE A 134 6.07 -8.24 33.28
CA PHE A 134 6.84 -7.04 32.96
C PHE A 134 7.24 -6.24 34.22
N PRO A 135 8.03 -6.83 35.14
CA PRO A 135 8.43 -6.15 36.38
C PRO A 135 9.17 -4.83 36.13
N GLN A 136 9.91 -4.72 35.02
CA GLN A 136 10.62 -3.51 34.60
C GLN A 136 9.71 -2.31 34.27
N CYS A 137 8.42 -2.55 34.01
CA CYS A 137 7.46 -1.48 33.75
C CYS A 137 6.77 -0.94 35.02
N VAL A 138 6.90 -1.64 36.16
CA VAL A 138 6.18 -1.34 37.41
C VAL A 138 7.15 -1.04 38.56
N ALA A 139 8.47 -1.10 38.33
CA ALA A 139 9.47 -0.78 39.33
C ALA A 139 9.36 0.67 39.83
N ASP A 140 9.63 0.88 41.12
CA ASP A 140 9.50 2.19 41.77
C ASP A 140 10.46 3.21 41.14
N GLY A 141 9.96 4.42 40.88
CA GLY A 141 10.74 5.52 40.31
C GLY A 141 10.92 5.48 38.79
N VAL A 142 10.35 4.50 38.08
CA VAL A 142 10.44 4.40 36.62
C VAL A 142 9.36 5.25 35.94
N THR A 143 9.75 6.02 34.92
CA THR A 143 8.80 6.68 34.01
C THR A 143 8.40 5.72 32.88
N PRO A 144 7.13 5.24 32.81
CA PRO A 144 6.73 4.22 31.84
C PRO A 144 6.87 4.66 30.37
N SER A 145 6.94 5.96 30.12
CA SER A 145 7.11 6.53 28.79
C SER A 145 8.54 6.43 28.23
N ALA A 146 9.54 6.23 29.09
CA ALA A 146 10.96 6.19 28.74
C ALA A 146 11.53 4.76 28.62
N VAL A 147 10.81 3.76 29.15
CA VAL A 147 11.26 2.36 29.18
C VAL A 147 10.62 1.55 28.07
N TRP A 148 11.44 0.70 27.44
CA TRP A 148 11.08 -0.19 26.35
C TRP A 148 11.28 -1.65 26.77
N VAL A 149 10.35 -2.50 26.34
CA VAL A 149 10.31 -3.93 26.68
C VAL A 149 10.02 -4.77 25.46
N ALA A 150 10.59 -5.97 25.42
CA ALA A 150 10.29 -6.95 24.38
C ALA A 150 9.05 -7.76 24.77
N VAL A 151 8.07 -7.82 23.87
CA VAL A 151 6.83 -8.59 24.03
C VAL A 151 6.84 -9.74 23.02
N HIS A 152 6.58 -10.96 23.51
CA HIS A 152 6.51 -12.15 22.67
C HIS A 152 5.38 -12.05 21.64
N ALA A 153 5.68 -12.34 20.37
CA ALA A 153 4.73 -12.29 19.26
C ALA A 153 3.97 -13.61 19.11
N SER A 154 2.76 -13.68 19.68
CA SER A 154 1.93 -14.89 19.66
C SER A 154 0.44 -14.60 19.66
N VAL A 155 -0.32 -15.34 18.85
CA VAL A 155 -1.80 -15.29 18.83
C VAL A 155 -2.42 -16.00 20.04
N HIS A 156 -1.69 -16.91 20.68
CA HIS A 156 -2.23 -17.77 21.74
C HIS A 156 -2.18 -17.12 23.14
N ASP A 157 -1.28 -16.16 23.33
CA ASP A 157 -0.92 -15.65 24.66
C ASP A 157 -1.73 -14.41 25.08
N GLY A 158 -2.80 -14.07 24.34
CA GLY A 158 -3.72 -12.97 24.66
C GLY A 158 -3.57 -11.72 23.78
N PRO A 159 -4.31 -10.64 24.08
CA PRO A 159 -4.45 -9.48 23.18
C PRO A 159 -3.15 -8.68 23.02
N LEU A 160 -2.33 -8.59 24.07
CA LEU A 160 -1.02 -7.93 24.02
C LEU A 160 -0.07 -8.64 23.06
N HIS A 161 0.01 -9.97 23.16
CA HIS A 161 0.87 -10.82 22.33
C HIS A 161 0.39 -10.89 20.88
N LEU A 162 -0.93 -10.86 20.67
CA LEU A 162 -1.52 -10.78 19.33
C LEU A 162 -1.15 -9.45 18.66
N ALA A 163 -1.26 -8.33 19.39
CA ALA A 163 -0.86 -7.02 18.88
C ALA A 163 0.64 -6.98 18.56
N ALA A 164 1.47 -7.61 19.40
CA ALA A 164 2.90 -7.79 19.16
C ALA A 164 3.18 -8.58 17.87
N ALA A 165 2.45 -9.67 17.62
CA ALA A 165 2.58 -10.45 16.39
C ALA A 165 2.19 -9.65 15.14
N VAL A 166 1.07 -8.95 15.19
CA VAL A 166 0.60 -8.07 14.10
C VAL A 166 1.63 -6.97 13.79
N ARG A 167 2.21 -6.35 14.84
CA ARG A 167 3.25 -5.32 14.72
C ARG A 167 4.50 -5.89 14.03
N ALA A 168 4.99 -7.04 14.47
CA ALA A 168 6.20 -7.67 13.94
C ALA A 168 6.11 -8.01 12.44
N VAL A 169 4.96 -8.51 11.97
CA VAL A 169 4.82 -8.94 10.56
C VAL A 169 4.44 -7.81 9.60
N GLN A 170 3.93 -6.69 10.11
CA GLN A 170 3.38 -5.60 9.28
C GLN A 170 4.38 -5.09 8.24
N GLY A 171 5.64 -4.85 8.64
CA GLY A 171 6.66 -4.28 7.76
C GLY A 171 7.06 -5.24 6.64
N MET A 172 7.34 -6.49 6.99
CA MET A 172 7.64 -7.55 6.04
C MET A 172 6.49 -7.78 5.05
N ALA A 173 5.26 -7.87 5.55
CA ALA A 173 4.09 -8.07 4.69
C ALA A 173 3.90 -6.92 3.70
N LEU A 174 4.12 -5.67 4.14
CA LEU A 174 4.00 -4.50 3.29
C LEU A 174 5.08 -4.50 2.18
N TRP A 175 6.32 -4.87 2.50
CA TRP A 175 7.38 -5.02 1.52
C TRP A 175 7.09 -6.08 0.47
N ILE A 176 6.70 -7.29 0.91
CA ILE A 176 6.37 -8.39 0.00
C ILE A 176 5.20 -8.00 -0.91
N ALA A 177 4.13 -7.43 -0.34
CA ALA A 177 3.01 -6.94 -1.12
C ALA A 177 3.48 -5.91 -2.16
N THR A 178 4.32 -4.96 -1.76
CA THR A 178 4.80 -3.89 -2.64
C THR A 178 5.55 -4.45 -3.84
N LEU A 179 6.48 -5.38 -3.62
CA LEU A 179 7.25 -6.01 -4.69
C LEU A 179 6.36 -6.78 -5.67
N ILE A 180 5.38 -7.53 -5.15
CA ILE A 180 4.41 -8.26 -5.98
C ILE A 180 3.66 -7.28 -6.89
N HIS A 181 3.23 -6.12 -6.37
CA HIS A 181 2.45 -5.15 -7.13
C HIS A 181 3.28 -4.40 -8.17
N ILE A 182 4.55 -4.11 -7.87
CA ILE A 182 5.50 -3.53 -8.84
C ILE A 182 5.70 -4.49 -10.02
N VAL A 183 5.99 -5.76 -9.75
CA VAL A 183 6.21 -6.75 -10.81
C VAL A 183 4.91 -7.01 -11.59
N ALA A 184 3.79 -7.16 -10.88
CA ALA A 184 2.50 -7.45 -11.49
C ALA A 184 2.05 -6.34 -12.45
N VAL A 185 2.24 -5.06 -12.11
CA VAL A 185 1.80 -3.97 -12.99
C VAL A 185 2.66 -3.86 -14.24
N GLU A 186 3.97 -4.02 -14.14
CA GLU A 186 4.85 -3.99 -15.32
C GLU A 186 4.57 -5.17 -16.25
N PHE A 187 4.38 -6.37 -15.68
CA PHE A 187 3.98 -7.54 -16.44
C PHE A 187 2.64 -7.33 -17.15
N TYR A 188 1.65 -6.77 -16.45
CA TYR A 188 0.34 -6.47 -17.02
C TYR A 188 0.43 -5.45 -18.16
N ILE A 189 1.17 -4.35 -17.98
CA ILE A 189 1.34 -3.31 -19.01
C ILE A 189 2.03 -3.89 -20.24
N HIS A 190 3.09 -4.66 -20.06
CA HIS A 190 3.84 -5.25 -21.17
C HIS A 190 2.97 -6.23 -21.99
N LYS A 191 2.18 -7.07 -21.31
CA LYS A 191 1.28 -8.02 -21.98
C LYS A 191 0.11 -7.36 -22.70
N THR A 192 -0.40 -6.24 -22.17
CA THR A 192 -1.57 -5.56 -22.75
C THR A 192 -1.21 -4.52 -23.82
N GLU A 193 0.09 -4.23 -24.01
CA GLU A 193 0.55 -3.24 -24.98
C GLU A 193 0.13 -3.57 -26.42
N ALA A 194 0.31 -4.82 -26.86
CA ALA A 194 -0.10 -5.27 -28.21
C ALA A 194 -1.63 -5.23 -28.41
N SER A 195 -2.40 -5.60 -27.39
CA SER A 195 -3.87 -5.59 -27.45
C SER A 195 -4.49 -4.19 -27.46
N ASN A 196 -3.74 -3.18 -26.99
CA ASN A 196 -4.18 -1.79 -27.02
C ASN A 196 -3.98 -1.15 -28.41
N GLN A 197 -3.14 -1.74 -29.27
CA GLN A 197 -2.91 -1.26 -30.63
C GLN A 197 -3.96 -1.78 -31.62
N ILE A 198 -4.38 -3.04 -31.46
CA ILE A 198 -5.34 -3.70 -32.35
C ILE A 198 -6.45 -4.33 -31.51
N ARG A 199 -7.71 -3.91 -31.72
CA ARG A 199 -8.88 -4.53 -31.08
C ARG A 199 -9.91 -4.89 -32.14
N LEU A 200 -10.29 -6.16 -32.20
CA LEU A 200 -11.30 -6.70 -33.14
C LEU A 200 -10.98 -6.41 -34.62
N GLY A 201 -9.72 -6.53 -35.02
CA GLY A 201 -9.29 -6.29 -36.42
C GLY A 201 -9.20 -4.81 -36.82
N PHE A 202 -9.57 -3.90 -35.92
CA PHE A 202 -9.38 -2.47 -36.12
C PHE A 202 -8.13 -2.00 -35.39
N VAL A 203 -7.28 -1.27 -36.11
CA VAL A 203 -6.17 -0.51 -35.53
C VAL A 203 -6.78 0.65 -34.76
N LEU A 204 -6.71 0.61 -33.43
CA LEU A 204 -7.22 1.67 -32.57
C LEU A 204 -6.29 2.88 -32.56
N GLU A 205 -4.99 2.67 -32.79
CA GLU A 205 -3.94 3.69 -32.89
C GLU A 205 -2.94 3.28 -33.99
N PRO A 206 -2.55 4.16 -34.94
CA PRO A 206 -1.56 3.83 -35.95
C PRO A 206 -0.21 3.48 -35.30
N LEU A 207 0.44 2.43 -35.79
CA LEU A 207 1.80 2.07 -35.42
C LEU A 207 2.75 3.16 -35.92
N ASP A 208 3.46 3.81 -35.01
CA ASP A 208 4.55 4.72 -35.33
C ASP A 208 5.72 3.87 -35.90
N TYR A 209 5.64 3.47 -37.17
CA TYR A 209 6.64 2.67 -37.92
C TYR A 209 7.97 3.41 -38.15
N ALA A 210 8.39 4.31 -37.26
CA ALA A 210 9.56 5.17 -37.42
C ALA A 210 10.77 4.75 -36.55
N GLY A 211 10.78 3.54 -35.99
CA GLY A 211 11.86 3.05 -35.10
C GLY A 211 12.47 1.69 -35.46
N GLU A 212 11.84 0.88 -36.32
CA GLU A 212 12.30 -0.49 -36.63
C GLU A 212 13.09 -0.60 -37.95
N SER A 213 13.62 0.49 -38.50
CA SER A 213 14.51 0.41 -39.67
C SER A 213 15.96 0.03 -39.33
N ASN A 214 16.32 -0.18 -38.06
CA ASN A 214 17.72 -0.37 -37.64
C ASN A 214 18.01 -1.71 -36.94
N MET A 215 17.15 -2.72 -37.04
CA MET A 215 17.54 -4.07 -36.60
C MET A 215 17.04 -5.13 -37.56
N SER A 216 17.59 -5.07 -38.77
CA SER A 216 17.78 -6.24 -39.62
C SER A 216 19.28 -6.49 -39.73
N TYR A 217 19.66 -7.77 -39.64
CA TYR A 217 20.99 -8.39 -39.51
C TYR A 217 21.47 -8.61 -38.07
#